data_AF-A0A3D0USD7-F1
#
_entry.id   AF-A0A3D0USD7-F1
#
_cell.length_a   1.000
_cell.length_b   1.000
_cell.length_c   1.000
_cell.angle_alpha   90.00
_cell.angle_beta   90.00
_cell.angle_gamma   90.00
#
_symmetry.space_group_name_H-M   'P 1'
#
loop_
_entity.id
_entity.type
_entity.pdbx_description
1 polymer ?
#
loop_
_entity_poly.entity_id
_entity_poly.type
_entity_poly.pdbx_seq_one_letter_code
_entity_poly.pdbx_strand_id
1 'polypeptide(L)'
;MAWGDFALGEYWTKSFSTIEDLQKFILIIQPVELIVDIAFPDKDELSKLIKNYLTHCLISIYDIPHHPEEYLLHQCKVQTLASYGKALEDGRAGVMSLLFNYLNATQQTNLNNISRIALHSTDKAVLLDEVTLKNLEIFSSSYEGSEKYSLVGILDRSKTSG
;
A
#
# COMPACT_ATOMS: atom_id res chain seq x y z
N MET A 1 -0.31 -8.57 1.55
CA MET A 1 0.13 -7.44 0.71
C MET A 1 0.96 -6.48 1.56
N ALA A 2 1.99 -5.88 0.97
CA ALA A 2 2.74 -4.76 1.51
C ALA A 2 2.82 -3.65 0.45
N TRP A 3 2.83 -2.39 0.85
CA TRP A 3 3.00 -1.23 -0.02
C TRP A 3 3.55 -0.06 0.79
N GLY A 4 3.96 1.03 0.15
CA GLY A 4 4.43 2.21 0.87
C GLY A 4 4.74 3.39 -0.01
N ASP A 5 4.97 4.51 0.65
CA ASP A 5 5.56 5.70 0.05
C ASP A 5 7.07 5.68 0.32
N PHE A 6 7.82 5.47 -0.76
CA PHE A 6 9.29 5.40 -0.69
C PHE A 6 9.93 6.75 -0.33
N ALA A 7 9.34 7.87 -0.75
CA ALA A 7 9.89 9.19 -0.44
C ALA A 7 9.74 9.51 1.06
N LEU A 8 8.64 9.07 1.67
CA LEU A 8 8.35 9.26 3.10
C LEU A 8 8.93 8.16 4.00
N GLY A 9 9.32 7.02 3.42
CA GLY A 9 9.79 5.86 4.18
C GLY A 9 8.68 5.17 4.99
N GLU A 10 7.42 5.39 4.60
CA GLU A 10 6.25 4.83 5.28
C GLU A 10 5.72 3.63 4.52
N TYR A 11 5.57 2.51 5.23
CA TYR A 11 5.11 1.26 4.66
C TYR A 11 3.97 0.65 5.48
N TRP A 12 3.12 -0.07 4.78
CA TRP A 12 1.96 -0.72 5.36
C TRP A 12 1.86 -2.17 4.91
N THR A 13 1.20 -2.96 5.75
CA THR A 13 0.86 -4.34 5.45
C THR A 13 -0.62 -4.61 5.71
N LYS A 14 -1.19 -5.50 4.91
CA LYS A 14 -2.57 -5.98 5.09
C LYS A 14 -2.68 -7.41 4.59
N SER A 15 -3.39 -8.23 5.36
CA SER A 15 -3.78 -9.59 4.96
C SER A 15 -5.21 -9.57 4.41
N PHE A 16 -5.48 -10.48 3.48
CA PHE A 16 -6.78 -10.67 2.86
C PHE A 16 -7.16 -12.14 2.98
N SER A 17 -8.44 -12.41 3.23
CA SER A 17 -8.95 -13.77 3.33
C SER A 17 -9.19 -14.41 1.96
N THR A 18 -9.42 -13.58 0.93
CA THR A 18 -9.72 -14.02 -0.43
C THR A 18 -8.95 -13.21 -1.47
N ILE A 19 -8.79 -13.78 -2.67
CA ILE A 19 -8.15 -13.11 -3.80
C ILE A 19 -8.99 -11.94 -4.32
N GLU A 20 -10.32 -12.06 -4.27
CA GLU A 20 -11.25 -11.01 -4.71
C GLU A 20 -11.13 -9.75 -3.84
N ASP A 21 -10.94 -9.92 -2.53
CA ASP A 21 -10.76 -8.78 -1.62
C ASP A 21 -9.40 -8.09 -1.82
N LEU A 22 -8.36 -8.88 -2.12
CA LEU A 22 -7.06 -8.34 -2.54
C LEU A 22 -7.19 -7.55 -3.85
N GLN A 23 -7.87 -8.10 -4.85
CA GLN A 23 -8.10 -7.44 -6.14
C GLN A 23 -8.84 -6.11 -5.96
N LYS A 24 -9.96 -6.10 -5.23
CA LYS A 24 -10.70 -4.87 -4.90
C LYS A 24 -9.80 -3.83 -4.25
N PHE A 25 -8.96 -4.25 -3.31
CA PHE A 25 -8.06 -3.33 -2.62
C PHE A 25 -6.99 -2.74 -3.54
N ILE A 26 -6.43 -3.53 -4.45
CA ILE A 26 -5.47 -3.02 -5.45
C ILE A 26 -6.15 -2.00 -6.37
N LEU A 27 -7.41 -2.23 -6.77
CA LEU A 27 -8.18 -1.27 -7.59
C LEU A 27 -8.52 0.03 -6.84
N ILE A 28 -8.59 -0.01 -5.51
CA ILE A 28 -8.77 1.20 -4.67
C ILE A 28 -7.45 1.97 -4.56
N ILE A 29 -6.33 1.28 -4.32
CA ILE A 29 -5.02 1.95 -4.18
C ILE A 29 -4.49 2.47 -5.51
N GLN A 30 -4.83 1.81 -6.64
CA GLN A 30 -4.33 2.13 -7.99
C GLN A 30 -2.81 2.32 -8.03
N PRO A 31 -2.02 1.29 -7.65
CA PRO A 31 -0.58 1.43 -7.62
C PRO A 31 -0.01 1.66 -9.03
N VAL A 32 1.08 2.42 -9.11
CA VAL A 32 1.86 2.59 -10.35
C VAL A 32 2.65 1.33 -10.71
N GLU A 33 2.97 0.51 -9.71
CA GLU A 33 3.66 -0.76 -9.88
C GLU A 33 3.18 -1.79 -8.85
N LEU A 34 2.93 -3.01 -9.34
CA LEU A 34 2.56 -4.18 -8.55
C LEU A 34 3.67 -5.23 -8.64
N ILE A 35 4.21 -5.60 -7.49
CA ILE A 35 5.21 -6.66 -7.36
C ILE A 35 4.49 -7.94 -6.90
N VAL A 36 4.69 -9.03 -7.62
CA VAL A 36 4.07 -10.33 -7.33
C VAL A 36 5.15 -11.37 -7.13
N ASP A 37 5.02 -12.14 -6.05
CA ASP A 37 5.91 -13.26 -5.76
C ASP A 37 5.89 -14.30 -6.89
N ILE A 38 7.07 -14.81 -7.28
CA ILE A 38 7.20 -15.88 -8.27
C ILE A 38 6.43 -17.13 -7.88
N ALA A 39 6.30 -17.41 -6.58
CA ALA A 39 5.63 -18.59 -6.05
C ALA A 39 4.13 -18.37 -5.80
N PHE A 40 3.61 -17.15 -6.06
CA PHE A 40 2.19 -16.86 -5.87
C PHE A 40 1.32 -17.63 -6.88
N PRO A 41 0.40 -18.53 -6.45
CA PRO A 41 -0.34 -19.41 -7.35
C PRO A 41 -1.20 -18.66 -8.38
N ASP A 42 -1.89 -17.61 -7.95
CA ASP A 42 -2.86 -16.88 -8.77
C ASP A 42 -2.24 -15.71 -9.54
N LYS A 43 -0.90 -15.67 -9.69
CA LYS A 43 -0.18 -14.53 -10.29
C LYS A 43 -0.63 -14.22 -11.72
N ASP A 44 -0.92 -15.23 -12.53
CA ASP A 44 -1.31 -15.04 -13.94
C ASP A 44 -2.72 -14.48 -14.05
N GLU A 45 -3.64 -14.95 -13.21
CA GLU A 45 -5.01 -14.45 -13.14
C GLU A 45 -5.03 -13.02 -12.62
N LEU A 46 -4.33 -12.76 -11.51
CA LEU A 46 -4.18 -11.44 -10.93
C LEU A 46 -3.57 -10.46 -11.95
N SER A 47 -2.51 -10.86 -12.64
CA SER A 47 -1.85 -10.00 -13.63
C SER A 47 -2.75 -9.64 -14.80
N LYS A 48 -3.58 -10.58 -15.28
CA LYS A 48 -4.55 -10.31 -16.35
C LYS A 48 -5.62 -9.32 -15.89
N LEU A 49 -6.16 -9.51 -14.70
CA LEU A 49 -7.18 -8.63 -14.14
C LEU A 49 -6.65 -7.21 -13.98
N ILE A 50 -5.46 -7.06 -13.37
CA ILE A 50 -4.85 -5.74 -13.17
C ILE A 50 -4.57 -5.05 -14.49
N LYS A 51 -4.08 -5.76 -15.53
CA LYS A 51 -3.88 -5.16 -16.86
C LYS A 51 -5.18 -4.68 -17.52
N ASN A 52 -6.32 -5.32 -17.23
CA ASN A 52 -7.61 -4.93 -17.79
C ASN A 52 -8.17 -3.65 -17.17
N TYR A 53 -7.91 -3.41 -15.88
CA TYR A 53 -8.48 -2.27 -15.15
C TYR A 53 -7.47 -1.14 -14.91
N LEU A 54 -6.19 -1.46 -14.74
CA LEU A 54 -5.09 -0.53 -14.44
C LEU A 54 -4.04 -0.62 -15.56
N THR A 55 -4.35 -0.06 -16.73
CA THR A 55 -3.51 -0.13 -17.94
C THR A 55 -2.12 0.49 -17.76
N HIS A 56 -1.95 1.39 -16.79
CA HIS A 56 -0.68 2.06 -16.48
C HIS A 56 0.10 1.39 -15.35
N CYS A 57 -0.46 0.38 -14.68
CA CYS A 57 0.22 -0.32 -13.60
C CYS A 57 1.27 -1.28 -14.18
N LEU A 58 2.54 -1.05 -13.84
CA LEU A 58 3.61 -2.00 -14.13
C LEU A 58 3.44 -3.25 -13.27
N ILE A 59 3.65 -4.43 -13.85
CA ILE A 59 3.61 -5.69 -13.10
C ILE A 59 4.98 -6.35 -13.16
N SER A 60 5.56 -6.54 -11.99
CA SER A 60 6.90 -7.07 -11.80
C SER A 60 6.83 -8.39 -11.04
N ILE A 61 7.40 -9.44 -11.61
CA ILE A 61 7.47 -10.75 -10.95
C ILE A 61 8.84 -10.86 -10.27
N TYR A 62 8.85 -11.11 -8.97
CA TYR A 62 10.09 -11.09 -8.18
C TYR A 62 10.06 -12.09 -7.03
N ASP A 63 11.22 -12.51 -6.54
CA ASP A 63 11.32 -13.57 -5.53
C ASP A 63 11.45 -13.01 -4.11
N ILE A 64 10.83 -13.72 -3.17
CA ILE A 64 11.01 -13.48 -1.75
C ILE A 64 12.43 -13.95 -1.37
N PRO A 65 13.22 -13.15 -0.62
CA PRO A 65 14.50 -13.61 -0.11
C PRO A 65 14.39 -14.92 0.68
N HIS A 66 15.37 -15.84 0.54
CA HIS A 66 15.40 -17.13 1.25
C HIS A 66 15.22 -16.99 2.77
N HIS A 67 15.76 -15.93 3.37
CA HIS A 67 15.65 -15.62 4.81
C HIS A 67 14.96 -14.27 5.00
N PRO A 68 13.63 -14.18 4.84
CA PRO A 68 12.92 -12.90 4.79
C PRO A 68 12.99 -12.13 6.11
N GLU A 69 12.97 -12.81 7.24
CA GLU A 69 13.06 -12.16 8.55
C GLU A 69 14.45 -11.59 8.82
N GLU A 70 15.51 -12.38 8.58
CA GLU A 70 16.90 -11.92 8.72
C GLU A 70 17.20 -10.74 7.78
N TYR A 71 16.69 -10.82 6.55
CA TYR A 71 16.76 -9.73 5.58
C TYR A 71 16.14 -8.45 6.14
N LEU A 72 14.94 -8.53 6.72
CA LEU A 72 14.26 -7.37 7.29
C LEU A 72 14.97 -6.83 8.54
N LEU A 73 15.51 -7.68 9.41
CA LEU A 73 16.29 -7.26 10.57
C LEU A 73 17.49 -6.40 10.13
N HIS A 74 18.23 -6.87 9.13
CA HIS A 74 19.35 -6.14 8.55
C HIS A 74 18.90 -4.84 7.87
N GLN A 75 17.86 -4.92 7.02
CA GLN A 75 17.37 -3.78 6.26
C GLN A 75 16.82 -2.66 7.16
N CYS A 76 16.07 -3.03 8.20
CA CYS A 76 15.47 -2.10 9.15
C CYS A 76 16.42 -1.68 10.28
N LYS A 77 17.60 -2.32 10.39
CA LYS A 77 18.58 -2.09 11.46
C LYS A 77 17.99 -2.29 12.86
N VAL A 78 17.18 -3.32 13.03
CA VAL A 78 16.55 -3.69 14.31
C VAL A 78 17.00 -5.08 14.77
N GLN A 79 16.96 -5.33 16.08
CA GLN A 79 17.32 -6.65 16.64
C GLN A 79 16.17 -7.65 16.62
N THR A 80 14.93 -7.17 16.52
CA THR A 80 13.73 -8.00 16.49
C THR A 80 12.65 -7.33 15.64
N LEU A 81 11.88 -8.14 14.90
CA LEU A 81 10.70 -7.68 14.16
C LEU A 81 9.49 -7.43 15.07
N ALA A 82 9.54 -7.88 16.34
CA ALA A 82 8.47 -7.67 17.30
C ALA A 82 8.21 -6.18 17.58
N SER A 83 9.19 -5.30 17.31
CA SER A 83 9.02 -3.84 17.37
C SER A 83 7.98 -3.30 16.38
N TYR A 84 7.70 -4.02 15.29
CA TYR A 84 6.67 -3.70 14.31
C TYR A 84 5.33 -4.40 14.61
N GLY A 85 5.30 -5.30 15.61
CA GLY A 85 4.14 -6.05 16.04
C GLY A 85 3.40 -6.73 14.88
N LYS A 86 2.07 -6.63 14.90
CA LYS A 86 1.20 -7.25 13.90
C LYS A 86 1.54 -6.85 12.46
N ALA A 87 2.24 -5.74 12.21
CA ALA A 87 2.59 -5.34 10.85
C ALA A 87 3.45 -6.39 10.13
N LEU A 88 4.30 -7.14 10.84
CA LEU A 88 5.20 -8.14 10.24
C LEU A 88 4.89 -9.60 10.63
N GLU A 89 3.87 -9.83 11.45
CA GLU A 89 3.40 -11.18 11.80
C GLU A 89 2.56 -11.83 10.68
N ASP A 90 2.13 -13.09 10.87
CA ASP A 90 1.23 -13.84 9.97
C ASP A 90 1.69 -13.86 8.51
N GLY A 91 2.99 -14.07 8.27
CA GLY A 91 3.58 -14.11 6.93
C GLY A 91 3.77 -12.75 6.26
N ARG A 92 3.37 -11.64 6.90
CA ARG A 92 3.54 -10.28 6.35
C ARG A 92 5.01 -9.87 6.24
N ALA A 93 5.90 -10.43 7.07
CA ALA A 93 7.35 -10.31 6.91
C ALA A 93 7.83 -10.75 5.52
N GLY A 94 7.33 -11.86 4.99
CA GLY A 94 7.72 -12.35 3.65
C GLY A 94 7.31 -11.39 2.53
N VAL A 95 6.13 -10.79 2.64
CA VAL A 95 5.67 -9.83 1.62
C VAL A 95 6.40 -8.48 1.74
N MET A 96 6.73 -8.06 2.96
CA MET A 96 7.53 -6.84 3.15
C MET A 96 8.97 -7.03 2.65
N SER A 97 9.58 -8.21 2.88
CA SER A 97 10.92 -8.50 2.40
C SER A 97 10.97 -8.54 0.87
N LEU A 98 9.93 -9.05 0.20
CA LEU A 98 9.78 -8.96 -1.26
C LEU A 98 9.83 -7.51 -1.75
N LEU A 99 9.03 -6.63 -1.13
CA LEU A 99 8.98 -5.21 -1.49
C LEU A 99 10.35 -4.55 -1.33
N PHE A 100 11.01 -4.75 -0.18
CA PHE A 100 12.32 -4.15 0.08
C PHE A 100 13.42 -4.73 -0.79
N ASN A 101 13.39 -6.03 -1.06
CA ASN A 101 14.34 -6.69 -1.96
C ASN A 101 14.24 -6.12 -3.38
N TYR A 102 13.01 -5.96 -3.87
CA TYR A 102 12.75 -5.38 -5.17
C TYR A 102 13.20 -3.90 -5.26
N LEU A 103 12.86 -3.09 -4.26
CA LEU A 103 13.25 -1.68 -4.22
C LEU A 103 14.78 -1.50 -4.16
N ASN A 104 15.48 -2.29 -3.35
CA ASN A 104 16.94 -2.25 -3.30
C ASN A 104 17.57 -2.66 -4.64
N ALA A 105 17.02 -3.66 -5.33
CA ALA A 105 17.54 -4.12 -6.61
C ALA A 105 17.32 -3.10 -7.75
N THR A 106 16.24 -2.33 -7.71
CA THR A 106 15.85 -1.43 -8.81
C THR A 106 16.30 0.02 -8.64
N GLN A 107 16.40 0.52 -7.40
CA GLN A 107 16.62 1.96 -7.16
C GLN A 107 18.08 2.35 -6.89
N GLN A 108 19.02 1.39 -6.86
CA GLN A 108 20.47 1.58 -6.62
C GLN A 108 20.84 2.51 -5.45
N THR A 109 19.90 2.78 -4.56
CA THR A 109 20.04 3.61 -3.37
C THR A 109 19.61 2.74 -2.20
N ASN A 110 20.46 2.64 -1.18
CA ASN A 110 20.09 1.92 0.03
C ASN A 110 18.79 2.52 0.57
N LEU A 111 17.78 1.68 0.83
CA LEU A 111 16.57 1.99 1.60
C LEU A 111 16.98 2.46 3.02
N ASN A 112 17.43 3.70 3.13
CA ASN A 112 18.04 4.23 4.35
C ASN A 112 17.02 4.87 5.28
N ASN A 113 15.87 5.28 4.75
CA ASN A 113 14.82 5.95 5.49
C ASN A 113 13.59 5.04 5.59
N ILE A 114 13.57 4.19 6.61
CA ILE A 114 12.37 3.42 6.98
C ILE A 114 11.83 4.08 8.24
N SER A 115 10.91 5.02 8.07
CA SER A 115 10.33 5.79 9.17
C SER A 115 9.24 5.00 9.89
N ARG A 116 8.50 4.16 9.14
CA ARG A 116 7.36 3.41 9.70
C ARG A 116 7.04 2.15 8.91
N ILE A 117 6.72 1.08 9.63
CA ILE A 117 6.00 -0.08 9.09
C ILE A 117 4.77 -0.34 9.98
N ALA A 118 3.57 -0.30 9.41
CA ALA A 118 2.34 -0.40 10.18
C ALA A 118 1.31 -1.36 9.57
N LEU A 119 0.54 -2.03 10.43
CA LEU A 119 -0.62 -2.80 9.98
C LEU A 119 -1.73 -1.84 9.54
N HIS A 120 -2.17 -1.96 8.29
CA HIS A 120 -3.35 -1.26 7.82
C HIS A 120 -4.60 -1.99 8.29
N SER A 121 -5.14 -1.54 9.43
CA SER A 121 -6.43 -2.01 9.93
C SER A 121 -7.56 -1.07 9.48
N THR A 122 -8.65 -1.65 9.00
CA THR A 122 -9.93 -0.97 8.77
C THR A 122 -10.64 -0.56 10.07
N ASP A 123 -10.21 -1.07 11.23
CA ASP A 123 -10.87 -0.85 12.53
C ASP A 123 -10.73 0.60 13.05
N LYS A 124 -9.97 1.45 12.37
CA LYS A 124 -9.78 2.87 12.73
C LYS A 124 -10.30 3.87 11.68
N ALA A 125 -10.90 3.39 10.59
CA ALA A 125 -11.52 4.26 9.59
C ALA A 125 -13.02 4.01 9.57
N VAL A 126 -13.81 5.07 9.72
CA VAL A 126 -15.26 5.00 9.49
C VAL A 126 -15.46 4.61 8.02
N LEU A 127 -16.10 3.46 7.78
CA LEU A 127 -16.63 3.11 6.48
C LEU A 127 -17.74 4.11 6.15
N LEU A 128 -17.41 5.17 5.41
CA LEU A 128 -18.40 6.09 4.85
C LEU A 128 -18.80 5.52 3.50
N ASP A 129 -20.06 5.10 3.38
CA ASP A 129 -20.62 4.75 2.08
C ASP A 129 -20.69 5.98 1.15
N GLU A 130 -20.83 5.74 -0.15
CA GLU A 130 -20.88 6.81 -1.16
C GLU A 130 -21.99 7.84 -0.89
N VAL A 131 -23.07 7.41 -0.22
CA VAL A 131 -24.19 8.25 0.21
C VAL A 131 -23.75 9.19 1.33
N THR A 132 -23.01 8.69 2.31
CA THR A 132 -22.49 9.50 3.42
C THR A 132 -21.38 10.44 2.96
N LEU A 133 -20.53 10.03 2.00
CA LEU A 133 -19.54 10.92 1.38
C LEU A 133 -20.18 12.10 0.63
N LYS A 134 -21.29 11.86 -0.09
CA LYS A 134 -22.07 12.91 -0.77
C LYS A 134 -22.82 13.81 0.21
N ASN A 135 -23.47 13.24 1.23
CA ASN A 135 -24.24 14.00 2.21
C ASN A 135 -23.38 14.89 3.11
N LEU A 136 -22.11 14.51 3.33
CA LEU A 136 -21.14 15.31 4.09
C LEU A 136 -20.36 16.31 3.22
N GLU A 137 -20.58 16.32 1.90
CA GLU A 137 -19.94 17.25 0.94
C GLU A 137 -18.40 17.33 1.09
N ILE A 138 -17.76 16.17 1.29
CA ILE A 138 -16.34 16.12 1.69
C ILE A 138 -15.42 16.66 0.59
N PHE A 139 -15.67 16.29 -0.68
CA PHE A 139 -14.84 16.70 -1.83
C PHE A 139 -15.53 17.71 -2.74
N SER A 140 -16.87 17.72 -2.80
CA SER A 140 -17.63 18.66 -3.63
C SER A 140 -18.98 19.00 -3.00
N SER A 141 -19.45 20.24 -3.20
CA SER A 141 -20.79 20.65 -2.76
C SER A 141 -21.88 20.12 -3.69
N SER A 142 -23.02 19.71 -3.13
CA SER A 142 -24.15 19.14 -3.87
C SER A 142 -24.89 20.19 -4.73
N TYR A 143 -24.67 21.48 -4.46
CA TYR A 143 -25.38 22.58 -5.10
C TYR A 143 -24.68 23.12 -6.36
N GLU A 144 -23.34 23.14 -6.38
CA GLU A 144 -22.55 23.70 -7.50
C GLU A 144 -21.46 22.75 -8.04
N GLY A 145 -21.22 21.59 -7.41
CA GLY A 145 -20.18 20.65 -7.83
C GLY A 145 -18.75 21.17 -7.68
N SER A 146 -18.55 22.30 -7.00
CA SER A 146 -17.23 22.91 -6.81
C SER A 146 -16.57 22.49 -5.49
N GLU A 147 -15.25 22.27 -5.53
CA GLU A 147 -14.40 22.02 -4.36
C GLU A 147 -14.35 23.21 -3.39
N LYS A 148 -14.63 24.44 -3.89
CA LYS A 148 -14.51 25.68 -3.12
C LYS A 148 -15.41 25.75 -1.88
N TYR A 149 -16.50 24.99 -1.88
CA TYR A 149 -17.47 24.94 -0.78
C TYR A 149 -17.56 23.55 -0.13
N SER A 150 -16.66 22.61 -0.46
CA SER A 150 -16.55 21.33 0.23
C SER A 150 -15.86 21.50 1.58
N LEU A 151 -16.00 20.51 2.47
CA LEU A 151 -15.31 20.53 3.76
C LEU A 151 -13.78 20.67 3.59
N VAL A 152 -13.22 20.02 2.56
CA VAL A 152 -11.80 20.16 2.18
C VAL A 152 -11.50 21.58 1.69
N GLY A 153 -12.32 22.18 0.83
CA GLY A 153 -12.07 23.55 0.34
C GLY A 153 -12.12 24.64 1.42
N ILE A 154 -12.86 24.42 2.50
CA ILE A 154 -12.93 25.33 3.65
C ILE A 154 -11.72 25.12 4.60
N LEU A 155 -11.24 23.88 4.73
CA LEU A 155 -10.14 23.52 5.64
C LEU A 155 -8.75 23.58 4.99
N ASP A 156 -8.67 23.50 3.66
CA ASP A 156 -7.42 23.51 2.92
C ASP A 156 -6.82 24.91 2.85
N ARG A 157 -5.89 25.16 3.77
CA ARG A 157 -4.96 26.30 3.74
C ARG A 157 -3.52 25.83 3.50
N SER A 158 -3.32 24.64 2.93
CA SER A 158 -1.99 24.14 2.65
C SER A 158 -1.33 24.97 1.54
N LYS A 159 -0.07 25.37 1.75
CA LYS A 159 0.71 26.17 0.78
C LYS A 159 1.69 25.32 -0.04
N THR A 160 1.56 24.01 0.03
CA THR A 160 2.45 23.07 -0.62
C THR A 160 1.63 21.93 -1.19
N SER A 161 1.76 21.71 -2.49
CA SER A 161 1.22 20.55 -3.17
C SER A 161 2.12 19.36 -2.85
N GLY A 162 1.60 18.41 -2.06
CA GLY A 162 2.20 17.08 -1.90
C GLY A 162 1.76 16.16 -3.04
#